data_AF-A0A3D3NT92-F1
#
_entry.id   AF-A0A3D3NT92-F1
#
_cell.length_a   1.000
_cell.length_b   1.000
_cell.length_c   1.000
_cell.angle_alpha   90.00
_cell.angle_beta   90.00
_cell.angle_gamma   90.00
#
_symmetry.space_group_name_H-M   'P 1'
#
loop_
_entity.id
_entity.type
_entity.pdbx_description
1 polymer ?
#
loop_
_entity_poly.entity_id
_entity_poly.type
_entity_poly.pdbx_seq_one_letter_code
_entity_poly.pdbx_strand_id
1 'polypeptide(L)'
;DYDAQGRAILPGIYADWVAGADNWLGDLVVCETAKKEKRPWQITNPVPGTVIHLDPDLPGSGARLLLQANQQGVRWDCGTLEIVDDAGQPVALLKPGRHTLRAEDPATGETRRTFVIVHPE
;
A
#
# COMPACT_ATOMS: atom_id res chain seq x y z
N ASP A 1 -12.83 -24.24 5.22
CA ASP A 1 -13.86 -24.34 6.28
C ASP A 1 -15.10 -23.55 5.91
N TYR A 2 -16.26 -23.95 6.41
CA TYR A 2 -17.55 -23.31 6.16
C TYR A 2 -18.25 -23.02 7.49
N ASP A 3 -19.01 -21.93 7.56
CA ASP A 3 -19.84 -21.62 8.73
C ASP A 3 -21.15 -22.43 8.75
N ALA A 4 -21.98 -22.22 9.77
CA ALA A 4 -23.26 -22.91 9.92
C ALA A 4 -24.28 -22.57 8.82
N GLN A 5 -24.04 -21.52 8.03
CA GLN A 5 -24.86 -21.10 6.88
C GLN A 5 -24.28 -21.63 5.54
N GLY A 6 -23.15 -22.35 5.57
CA GLY A 6 -22.50 -22.88 4.38
C GLY A 6 -21.65 -21.86 3.63
N ARG A 7 -21.30 -20.72 4.25
CA ARG A 7 -20.43 -19.69 3.67
C ARG A 7 -18.98 -20.05 3.89
N ALA A 8 -18.12 -19.80 2.92
CA ALA A 8 -16.70 -20.10 3.04
C ALA A 8 -16.04 -19.15 4.06
N ILE A 9 -15.28 -19.72 5.00
CA ILE A 9 -14.55 -18.96 6.00
C ILE A 9 -13.19 -18.56 5.43
N LEU A 10 -12.96 -17.26 5.27
CA LEU A 10 -11.72 -16.67 4.82
C LEU A 10 -10.86 -16.21 6.01
N PRO A 11 -9.52 -16.27 5.90
CA PRO A 11 -8.65 -15.68 6.91
C PRO A 11 -8.92 -14.19 7.07
N GLY A 12 -8.75 -13.65 8.28
CA GLY A 12 -9.05 -12.24 8.58
C GLY A 12 -8.25 -11.21 7.76
N ILE A 13 -7.30 -11.60 6.90
CA ILE A 13 -6.64 -10.71 5.92
C ILE A 13 -7.61 -10.16 4.88
N TYR A 14 -8.71 -10.88 4.63
CA TYR A 14 -9.72 -10.46 3.66
C TYR A 14 -10.84 -9.62 4.29
N ALA A 15 -10.78 -9.29 5.59
CA ALA A 15 -11.87 -8.60 6.28
C ALA A 15 -12.26 -7.27 5.64
N ASP A 16 -11.28 -6.47 5.21
CA ASP A 16 -11.54 -5.18 4.54
C ASP A 16 -12.15 -5.39 3.15
N TRP A 17 -11.71 -6.42 2.43
CA TRP A 17 -12.29 -6.78 1.13
C TRP A 17 -13.72 -7.31 1.29
N VAL A 18 -13.96 -8.26 2.21
CA VAL A 18 -15.30 -8.82 2.49
C VAL A 18 -16.30 -7.74 2.87
N ALA A 19 -15.86 -6.70 3.60
CA ALA A 19 -16.67 -5.54 3.98
C ALA A 19 -16.75 -4.45 2.89
N GLY A 20 -15.92 -4.53 1.85
CA GLY A 20 -15.80 -3.55 0.79
C GLY A 20 -16.77 -3.76 -0.37
N ALA A 21 -16.94 -2.72 -1.18
CA ALA A 21 -17.81 -2.75 -2.38
C ALA A 21 -17.28 -3.69 -3.48
N ASP A 22 -16.00 -4.04 -3.45
CA ASP A 22 -15.34 -4.92 -4.41
C ASP A 22 -15.52 -6.43 -4.10
N ASN A 23 -16.25 -6.77 -3.04
CA ASN A 23 -16.59 -8.16 -2.72
C ASN A 23 -17.71 -8.69 -3.63
N TRP A 24 -17.33 -9.20 -4.79
CA TRP A 24 -18.25 -9.84 -5.73
C TRP A 24 -18.78 -11.20 -5.24
N LEU A 25 -18.16 -11.83 -4.24
CA LEU A 25 -18.67 -13.06 -3.61
C LEU A 25 -19.81 -12.79 -2.63
N GLY A 26 -20.01 -11.53 -2.21
CA GLY A 26 -21.11 -11.11 -1.34
C GLY A 26 -21.21 -11.98 -0.09
N ASP A 27 -22.41 -12.52 0.16
CA ASP A 27 -22.73 -13.36 1.31
C ASP A 27 -22.32 -14.83 1.14
N LEU A 28 -21.52 -15.18 0.12
CA LEU A 28 -20.94 -16.54 0.00
C LEU A 28 -19.71 -16.74 0.88
N VAL A 29 -19.17 -15.66 1.45
CA VAL A 29 -17.94 -15.67 2.25
C VAL A 29 -18.10 -14.88 3.54
N VAL A 30 -17.40 -15.34 4.58
CA VAL A 30 -17.25 -14.64 5.85
C VAL A 30 -15.79 -14.69 6.29
N CYS A 31 -15.35 -13.73 7.09
CA CYS A 31 -14.02 -13.80 7.70
C CYS A 31 -14.08 -14.47 9.07
N GLU A 32 -13.00 -15.16 9.43
CA GLU A 32 -12.76 -15.64 10.79
C GLU A 32 -12.95 -14.51 11.81
N THR A 33 -13.80 -14.74 12.81
CA THR A 33 -14.05 -13.83 13.94
C THR A 33 -12.93 -13.81 14.98
N ALA A 34 -11.77 -14.42 14.66
CA ALA A 34 -10.59 -14.32 15.51
C ALA A 34 -10.38 -12.84 15.87
N LYS A 35 -10.22 -12.57 17.17
CA LYS A 35 -9.93 -11.22 17.70
C LYS A 35 -9.04 -10.54 16.68
N LYS A 36 -9.46 -9.37 16.15
CA LYS A 36 -8.60 -8.55 15.29
C LYS A 36 -7.29 -8.38 16.05
N GLU A 37 -6.32 -9.27 15.82
CA GLU A 37 -4.97 -9.04 16.24
C GLU A 37 -4.66 -7.72 15.58
N LYS A 38 -4.27 -6.74 16.39
CA LYS A 38 -3.96 -5.41 15.88
C LYS A 38 -2.73 -5.59 15.00
N ARG A 39 -2.97 -5.92 13.74
CA ARG A 39 -1.89 -6.24 12.80
C ARG A 39 -1.06 -4.98 12.65
N PRO A 40 0.26 -5.10 12.62
CA PRO A 40 1.11 -3.97 12.33
C PRO A 40 0.68 -3.42 10.97
N TRP A 41 0.54 -2.10 10.89
CA TRP A 41 0.33 -1.45 9.62
C TRP A 41 1.56 -1.61 8.72
N GLN A 42 1.32 -1.50 7.42
CA GLN A 42 2.27 -1.81 6.37
C GLN A 42 2.16 -0.80 5.23
N ILE A 43 3.28 -0.62 4.54
CA ILE A 43 3.32 0.04 3.25
C ILE A 43 2.73 -0.92 2.21
N THR A 44 1.68 -0.50 1.52
CA THR A 44 1.00 -1.29 0.47
C THR A 44 1.52 -0.93 -0.92
N ASN A 45 2.01 0.28 -1.12
CA ASN A 45 2.66 0.70 -2.36
C ASN A 45 3.79 1.71 -2.06
N PRO A 46 5.03 1.50 -2.54
CA PRO A 46 5.51 0.34 -3.28
C PRO A 46 5.87 -0.85 -2.37
N VAL A 47 5.74 -2.06 -2.92
CA VAL A 47 6.26 -3.28 -2.29
C VAL A 47 7.80 -3.23 -2.32
N PRO A 48 8.50 -3.75 -1.28
CA PRO A 48 9.96 -3.75 -1.28
C PRO A 48 10.53 -4.48 -2.51
N GLY A 49 11.37 -3.78 -3.28
CA GLY A 49 11.96 -4.34 -4.49
C GLY A 49 11.22 -4.03 -5.78
N THR A 50 10.16 -3.22 -5.76
CA THR A 50 9.52 -2.73 -6.98
C THR A 50 10.56 -2.09 -7.91
N VAL A 51 10.62 -2.60 -9.14
CA VAL A 51 11.45 -2.06 -10.23
C VAL A 51 10.55 -1.24 -11.16
N ILE A 52 10.97 -0.02 -11.47
CA ILE A 52 10.23 0.93 -12.31
C ILE A 52 11.13 1.32 -13.48
N HIS A 53 10.59 1.29 -14.68
CA HIS A 53 11.22 1.86 -15.87
C HIS A 53 10.48 3.14 -16.22
N LEU A 54 11.23 4.23 -16.40
CA LEU A 54 10.65 5.49 -16.84
C LEU A 54 10.25 5.36 -18.31
N ASP A 55 9.08 5.89 -18.65
CA ASP A 55 8.53 5.82 -19.99
C ASP A 55 8.14 7.23 -20.45
N PRO A 56 8.89 7.84 -21.38
CA PRO A 56 8.65 9.21 -21.82
C PRO A 56 7.31 9.39 -22.53
N ASP A 57 6.69 8.31 -23.03
CA ASP A 57 5.40 8.35 -23.72
C ASP A 57 4.22 8.41 -22.72
N LEU A 58 4.46 8.15 -21.43
CA LEU A 58 3.46 8.29 -20.39
C LEU A 58 3.34 9.75 -19.89
N PRO A 59 2.15 10.17 -19.43
CA PRO A 59 1.99 11.45 -18.74
C PRO A 59 2.99 11.59 -17.58
N GLY A 60 3.70 12.72 -17.55
CA GLY A 60 4.75 12.95 -16.55
C GLY A 60 5.93 11.98 -16.67
N SER A 61 6.18 11.41 -17.85
CA SER A 61 7.27 10.48 -18.17
C SER A 61 7.31 9.21 -17.29
N GLY A 62 6.14 8.80 -16.77
CA GLY A 62 6.06 7.69 -15.81
C GLY A 62 6.75 7.98 -14.46
N ALA A 63 7.17 9.23 -14.22
CA ALA A 63 8.02 9.62 -13.10
C ALA A 63 7.25 9.89 -11.80
N ARG A 64 6.01 9.42 -11.68
CA ARG A 64 5.14 9.66 -10.53
C ARG A 64 4.74 8.34 -9.89
N LEU A 65 5.14 8.14 -8.63
CA LEU A 65 4.79 6.94 -7.85
C LEU A 65 3.90 7.31 -6.68
N LEU A 66 2.65 6.85 -6.71
CA LEU A 66 1.73 6.95 -5.58
C LEU A 66 2.27 6.14 -4.39
N LEU A 67 2.27 6.72 -3.19
CA LEU A 67 2.69 6.07 -1.96
C LEU A 67 1.47 5.73 -1.11
N GLN A 68 1.38 4.49 -0.64
CA GLN A 68 0.22 4.02 0.12
C GLN A 68 0.64 3.14 1.29
N ALA A 69 -0.09 3.28 2.38
CA ALA A 69 -0.05 2.41 3.55
C ALA A 69 -1.49 2.09 3.96
N ASN A 70 -1.70 0.96 4.63
CA ASN A 70 -3.01 0.62 5.21
C ASN A 70 -3.28 1.35 6.54
N GLN A 71 -2.46 2.35 6.87
CA GLN A 71 -2.64 3.28 7.98
C GLN A 71 -2.88 4.68 7.41
N GLN A 72 -3.86 5.40 7.96
CA GLN A 72 -4.19 6.75 7.55
C GLN A 72 -3.25 7.78 8.19
N GLY A 73 -3.05 8.93 7.52
CA GLY A 73 -2.30 10.05 8.08
C GLY A 73 -0.78 9.82 8.22
N VAL A 74 -0.26 8.80 7.54
CA VAL A 74 1.17 8.46 7.54
C VAL A 74 1.96 9.56 6.84
N ARG A 75 3.06 10.00 7.47
CA ARG A 75 4.02 10.94 6.88
C ARG A 75 5.08 10.18 6.08
N TRP A 76 5.38 10.66 4.89
CA TRP A 76 6.35 10.06 3.99
C TRP A 76 7.62 10.91 3.87
N ASP A 77 8.76 10.25 3.79
CA ASP A 77 10.04 10.87 3.51
C ASP A 77 10.94 9.98 2.63
N CYS A 78 11.83 10.63 1.90
CA CYS A 78 12.92 9.99 1.16
C CYS A 78 14.14 10.91 1.15
N GLY A 79 15.32 10.35 1.39
CA GLY A 79 16.56 11.14 1.35
C GLY A 79 17.01 11.50 -0.07
N THR A 80 16.35 11.00 -1.11
CA THR A 80 16.81 11.12 -2.50
C THR A 80 15.73 11.52 -3.49
N LEU A 81 14.46 11.19 -3.22
CA LEU A 81 13.32 11.58 -4.05
C LEU A 81 12.53 12.70 -3.36
N GLU A 82 11.98 13.61 -4.16
CA GLU A 82 10.99 14.56 -3.67
C GLU A 82 9.65 13.86 -3.49
N ILE A 83 8.94 14.20 -2.41
CA ILE A 83 7.59 13.70 -2.15
C ILE A 83 6.66 14.91 -2.12
N VAL A 84 5.67 14.90 -3.01
CA VAL A 84 4.68 15.96 -3.16
C VAL A 84 3.31 15.45 -2.75
N ASP A 85 2.45 16.36 -2.28
CA ASP A 85 1.03 16.07 -2.12
C ASP A 85 0.31 16.38 -3.44
N ASP A 86 -0.39 15.37 -3.98
CA ASP A 86 -1.23 15.50 -5.16
C ASP A 86 -2.67 15.13 -4.77
N ALA A 87 -3.51 16.15 -4.58
CA ALA A 87 -4.90 16.01 -4.15
C ALA A 87 -5.09 15.16 -2.87
N GLY A 88 -4.22 15.35 -1.86
CA GLY A 88 -4.25 14.61 -0.60
C GLY A 88 -3.64 13.21 -0.68
N GLN A 89 -2.95 12.89 -1.78
CA GLN A 89 -2.20 11.65 -1.94
C GLN A 89 -0.70 11.94 -2.02
N PRO A 90 0.14 11.26 -1.22
CA PRO A 90 1.59 11.42 -1.31
C PRO A 90 2.15 10.73 -2.57
N VAL A 91 2.91 11.48 -3.36
CA VAL A 91 3.53 11.01 -4.62
C VAL A 91 5.03 11.24 -4.57
N ALA A 92 5.82 10.19 -4.79
CA ALA A 92 7.26 10.30 -5.00
C ALA A 92 7.55 10.66 -6.48
N LEU A 93 8.36 11.69 -6.69
CA LEU A 93 8.87 12.06 -8.01
C LEU A 93 10.11 11.23 -8.31
N LEU A 94 9.99 10.31 -9.25
CA LEU A 94 11.02 9.32 -9.56
C LEU A 94 12.15 9.95 -10.37
N LYS A 95 13.37 9.48 -10.07
CA LYS A 95 14.55 9.63 -10.92
C LYS A 95 15.32 8.32 -10.90
N PRO A 96 16.20 8.04 -11.89
CA PRO A 96 16.96 6.80 -11.90
C PRO A 96 17.80 6.61 -10.64
N GLY A 97 17.80 5.38 -10.12
CA GLY A 97 18.53 5.00 -8.91
C GLY A 97 17.78 4.06 -7.98
N ARG A 98 18.42 3.70 -6.87
CA ARG A 98 17.80 2.95 -5.77
C ARG A 98 17.38 3.92 -4.68
N HIS A 99 16.12 3.86 -4.28
CA HIS A 99 15.54 4.81 -3.33
C HIS A 99 14.86 4.08 -2.17
N THR A 100 15.19 4.48 -0.94
CA THR A 100 14.50 4.01 0.26
C THR A 100 13.45 5.03 0.67
N LEU A 101 12.21 4.58 0.77
CA LEU A 101 11.08 5.37 1.23
C LEU A 101 10.79 4.99 2.68
N ARG A 102 10.59 6.00 3.52
CA ARG A 102 10.20 5.84 4.91
C ARG A 102 8.80 6.40 5.10
N ALA A 103 8.02 5.65 5.87
CA ALA A 103 6.67 5.98 6.25
C ALA A 103 6.63 6.02 7.78
N GLU A 104 6.02 7.05 8.36
CA GLU A 104 5.92 7.26 9.81
C GLU A 104 4.46 7.49 10.21
N ASP A 105 3.98 6.74 11.21
CA ASP A 105 2.73 7.06 11.88
C ASP A 105 2.99 8.13 12.94
N PRO A 106 2.50 9.38 12.75
CA PRO A 106 2.80 10.48 13.67
C PRO A 106 2.16 10.30 15.06
N ALA A 107 1.14 9.46 15.20
CA ALA A 107 0.48 9.21 16.49
C ALA A 107 1.32 8.32 17.40
N THR A 108 2.09 7.39 16.83
CA THR A 108 2.86 6.40 17.59
C THR A 108 4.37 6.58 17.44
N GLY A 109 4.83 7.34 16.44
CA GLY A 109 6.23 7.43 16.03
C GLY A 109 6.74 6.16 15.35
N GLU A 110 5.87 5.18 15.10
CA GLU A 110 6.26 3.94 14.45
C GLU A 110 6.65 4.20 13.00
N THR A 111 7.68 3.48 12.52
CA THR A 111 8.18 3.65 11.15
C THR A 111 8.18 2.35 10.38
N ARG A 112 8.00 2.47 9.07
CA ARG A 112 8.16 1.42 8.08
C ARG A 112 9.04 1.92 6.94
N ARG A 113 9.69 0.98 6.26
CA ARG A 113 10.55 1.28 5.11
C ARG A 113 10.24 0.33 3.97
N THR A 114 10.34 0.86 2.76
CA THR A 114 10.34 0.09 1.52
C THR A 114 11.45 0.65 0.62
N PHE A 115 11.67 0.01 -0.52
CA PHE A 115 12.60 0.54 -1.50
C PHE A 115 12.15 0.22 -2.92
N VAL A 116 12.54 1.10 -3.83
CA VAL A 116 12.35 0.95 -5.27
C VAL A 116 13.67 1.04 -6.00
N ILE A 117 13.71 0.47 -7.19
CA ILE A 117 14.80 0.60 -8.16
C ILE A 117 14.20 1.23 -9.41
N VAL A 118 14.67 2.41 -9.78
CA VAL A 118 14.23 3.13 -10.96
C VAL A 118 15.32 3.02 -12.01
N HIS A 119 15.03 2.38 -13.13
CA HIS A 119 15.88 2.39 -14.30
C HIS A 119 15.55 3.61 -15.17
N PRO A 120 16.55 4.12 -15.91
CA PRO A 120 16.26 5.02 -17.03
C PRO A 120 15.43 4.28 -18.10
N GLU A 121 15.05 5.01 -19.14
CA GLU A 121 14.58 4.44 -20.40
C GLU A 121 15.58 3.41 -21.00
#